data_AF-A0A3A5WAR3-F1
#
_entry.id   AF-A0A3A5WAR3-F1
#
_cell.length_a   1.000
_cell.length_b   1.000
_cell.length_c   1.000
_cell.angle_alpha   90.00
_cell.angle_beta   90.00
_cell.angle_gamma   90.00
#
_symmetry.space_group_name_H-M   'P 1'
#
loop_
_entity.id
_entity.type
_entity.pdbx_description
1 polymer ?
#
loop_
_entity_poly.entity_id
_entity_poly.type
_entity_poly.pdbx_seq_one_letter_code
_entity_poly.pdbx_strand_id
1 'polypeptide(L)'
;MESFLGPFMLFSQEVGSLIGAVGMISLAVSWHRRKSDSVKLAQFGWVLVGLTFFNDASKYLAHDDAVLTVFCTAALPMGIGMAMWEGRVEQESTRSSLIWARGAIAYAGGPYLLIAHVPWLNVLAIWFVASQAALFLRFSGSGEVVLGETTVNTVNGEVAWSSWDGNRWFMGEFVGEYPFQTELLLSDGSAIGINFVLACTALQSMVIFIGAIAVLDIDWRRRCQALLITVPVIHILNLFRNAGLIWMHMTYTEWSYLGMSVFEFGHAYAARVVSLGAMFLMALVMFDILPELHKHIVRLLRPFGLMQPKKKSKT
;
A
#
# COMPACT_ATOMS: atom_id res chain seq x y z
N MET A 1 16.62 -32.64 -7.82
CA MET A 1 15.59 -32.92 -6.79
C MET A 1 14.47 -31.94 -7.07
N GLU A 2 13.66 -32.30 -8.07
CA GLU A 2 12.64 -31.45 -8.68
C GLU A 2 11.40 -31.35 -7.79
N SER A 3 10.90 -30.12 -7.64
CA SER A 3 9.48 -29.73 -7.52
C SER A 3 8.52 -30.73 -6.86
N PHE A 4 8.25 -30.56 -5.57
CA PHE A 4 7.11 -31.20 -4.87
C PHE A 4 6.22 -30.26 -4.07
N LEU A 5 6.43 -28.94 -4.17
CA LEU A 5 5.50 -27.95 -3.65
C LEU A 5 5.20 -26.97 -4.79
N GLY A 6 4.18 -27.29 -5.60
CA GLY A 6 3.52 -26.24 -6.37
C GLY A 6 3.04 -25.14 -5.41
N PRO A 7 2.89 -23.87 -5.86
CA PRO A 7 2.41 -22.81 -5.00
C PRO A 7 1.06 -23.24 -4.41
N PHE A 8 1.03 -23.45 -3.10
CA PHE A 8 -0.15 -23.90 -2.37
C PHE A 8 -1.14 -22.73 -2.28
N MET A 9 -1.75 -22.39 -3.40
CA MET A 9 -2.87 -21.45 -3.47
C MET A 9 -4.14 -22.21 -3.08
N LEU A 10 -4.84 -21.73 -2.05
CA LEU A 10 -6.12 -22.30 -1.60
C LEU A 10 -7.21 -22.11 -2.65
N PHE A 11 -7.12 -21.04 -3.43
CA PHE A 11 -8.03 -20.71 -4.53
C PHE A 11 -7.31 -19.84 -5.59
N SER A 12 -7.85 -19.81 -6.81
CA SER A 12 -7.34 -18.96 -7.92
C SER A 12 -7.30 -17.47 -7.54
N GLN A 13 -6.41 -16.69 -8.16
CA GLN A 13 -6.27 -15.25 -7.89
C GLN A 13 -7.57 -14.48 -8.10
N GLU A 14 -8.36 -14.85 -9.12
CA GLU A 14 -9.66 -14.24 -9.39
C GLU A 14 -10.62 -14.41 -8.21
N VAL A 15 -10.74 -15.64 -7.70
CA VAL A 15 -11.57 -15.96 -6.53
C VAL A 15 -11.03 -15.25 -5.28
N GLY A 16 -9.71 -15.17 -5.11
CA GLY A 16 -9.10 -14.41 -4.01
C GLY A 16 -9.44 -12.92 -4.06
N SER A 17 -9.32 -12.30 -5.23
CA SER A 17 -9.69 -10.89 -5.42
C SER A 17 -11.17 -10.62 -5.11
N LEU A 18 -12.07 -11.55 -5.50
CA LEU A 18 -13.49 -11.46 -5.21
C LEU A 18 -13.78 -11.61 -3.72
N ILE A 19 -13.16 -12.60 -3.06
CA ILE A 19 -13.26 -12.80 -1.60
C ILE A 19 -12.79 -11.54 -0.87
N GLY A 20 -11.67 -10.96 -1.30
CA GLY A 20 -11.13 -9.72 -0.79
C GLY A 20 -12.12 -8.57 -0.94
N ALA A 21 -12.65 -8.37 -2.14
CA ALA A 21 -13.65 -7.33 -2.42
C ALA A 21 -14.90 -7.48 -1.54
N VAL A 22 -15.45 -8.70 -1.41
CA VAL A 22 -16.59 -8.99 -0.55
C VAL A 22 -16.25 -8.72 0.92
N GLY A 23 -15.06 -9.13 1.38
CA GLY A 23 -14.58 -8.85 2.74
C GLY A 23 -14.50 -7.36 3.05
N MET A 24 -13.94 -6.58 2.12
CA MET A 24 -13.79 -5.12 2.25
C MET A 24 -15.14 -4.41 2.24
N ILE A 25 -16.05 -4.80 1.35
CA ILE A 25 -17.43 -4.28 1.31
C ILE A 25 -18.16 -4.63 2.61
N SER A 26 -18.00 -5.85 3.13
CA SER A 26 -18.60 -6.27 4.40
C SER A 26 -18.13 -5.40 5.58
N LEU A 27 -16.83 -5.11 5.65
CA LEU A 27 -16.27 -4.20 6.66
C LEU A 27 -16.78 -2.76 6.48
N ALA A 28 -16.83 -2.25 5.24
CA ALA A 28 -17.36 -0.93 4.94
C ALA A 28 -18.82 -0.78 5.37
N VAL A 29 -19.68 -1.73 4.97
CA VAL A 29 -21.11 -1.74 5.31
C VAL A 29 -21.29 -1.87 6.82
N SER A 30 -20.50 -2.70 7.49
CA SER A 30 -20.51 -2.81 8.95
C SER A 30 -20.18 -1.48 9.62
N TRP A 31 -19.20 -0.73 9.12
CA TRP A 31 -18.85 0.59 9.64
C TRP A 31 -19.95 1.64 9.42
N HIS A 32 -20.65 1.61 8.28
CA HIS A 32 -21.80 2.51 8.04
C HIS A 32 -22.97 2.17 8.94
N ARG A 33 -23.23 0.87 9.15
CA ARG A 33 -24.27 0.37 10.04
C ARG A 33 -23.80 0.26 11.50
N ARG A 34 -22.80 1.05 11.91
CA ARG A 34 -22.24 1.03 13.29
C ARG A 34 -23.24 1.35 14.40
N LYS A 35 -24.37 2.01 14.08
CA LYS A 35 -25.47 2.27 15.01
C LYS A 35 -26.38 1.05 15.23
N SER A 36 -26.28 0.03 14.40
CA SER A 36 -27.01 -1.24 14.47
C SER A 36 -26.07 -2.37 14.86
N ASP A 37 -26.60 -3.52 15.27
CA ASP A 37 -25.81 -4.70 15.58
C ASP A 37 -25.23 -5.33 14.30
N SER A 38 -24.08 -4.80 13.88
CA SER A 38 -23.35 -5.17 12.67
C SER A 38 -22.10 -6.00 12.94
N VAL A 39 -22.00 -6.59 14.15
CA VAL A 39 -20.83 -7.35 14.61
C VAL A 39 -20.60 -8.58 13.73
N LYS A 40 -21.64 -9.35 13.42
CA LYS A 40 -21.53 -10.55 12.56
C LYS A 40 -20.99 -10.23 11.16
N LEU A 41 -21.42 -9.10 10.60
CA LEU A 41 -20.94 -8.62 9.30
C LEU A 41 -19.46 -8.22 9.35
N ALA A 42 -19.03 -7.59 10.45
CA ALA A 42 -17.60 -7.30 10.67
C ALA A 42 -16.78 -8.59 10.80
N GLN A 43 -17.25 -9.55 11.59
CA GLN A 43 -16.58 -10.84 11.79
C GLN A 43 -16.37 -11.56 10.46
N PHE A 44 -17.42 -11.63 9.64
CA PHE A 44 -17.34 -12.19 8.30
C PHE A 44 -16.30 -11.45 7.44
N GLY A 45 -16.34 -10.12 7.43
CA GLY A 45 -15.38 -9.29 6.69
C GLY A 45 -13.92 -9.52 7.10
N TRP A 46 -13.64 -9.55 8.41
CA TRP A 46 -12.30 -9.77 8.95
C TRP A 46 -11.71 -11.12 8.52
N VAL A 47 -12.51 -12.18 8.52
CA VAL A 47 -12.07 -13.51 8.10
C VAL A 47 -11.80 -13.55 6.60
N LEU A 48 -12.68 -12.98 5.76
CA LEU A 48 -12.49 -12.98 4.31
C LEU A 48 -11.26 -12.16 3.89
N VAL A 49 -11.04 -11.00 4.50
CA VAL A 49 -9.85 -10.18 4.24
C VAL A 49 -8.59 -10.93 4.65
N GLY A 50 -8.58 -11.53 5.85
CA GLY A 50 -7.45 -12.36 6.31
C GLY A 50 -7.18 -13.56 5.40
N LEU A 51 -8.23 -14.22 4.92
CA LEU A 51 -8.13 -15.36 3.99
C LEU A 51 -7.54 -14.96 2.64
N THR A 52 -7.89 -13.77 2.13
CA THR A 52 -7.37 -13.25 0.86
C THR A 52 -5.85 -13.08 0.91
N PHE A 53 -5.35 -12.33 1.90
CA PHE A 53 -3.91 -12.11 2.04
C PHE A 53 -3.14 -13.38 2.40
N PHE A 54 -3.78 -14.33 3.11
CA PHE A 54 -3.18 -15.63 3.38
C PHE A 54 -2.97 -16.44 2.10
N ASN A 55 -3.90 -16.38 1.14
CA ASN A 55 -3.75 -17.05 -0.15
C ASN A 55 -2.53 -16.52 -0.92
N ASP A 56 -2.27 -15.20 -0.82
CA ASP A 56 -1.12 -14.55 -1.46
C ASP A 56 0.23 -14.90 -0.80
N ALA A 57 0.25 -15.51 0.40
CA ALA A 57 1.50 -15.89 1.07
C ALA A 57 2.35 -16.85 0.20
N SER A 58 1.70 -17.75 -0.53
CA SER A 58 2.37 -18.69 -1.44
C SER A 58 3.09 -17.99 -2.59
N LYS A 59 2.51 -16.90 -3.11
CA LYS A 59 3.12 -16.05 -4.14
C LYS A 59 4.40 -15.42 -3.62
N TYR A 60 4.36 -14.77 -2.46
CA TYR A 60 5.54 -14.10 -1.90
C TYR A 60 6.64 -15.08 -1.48
N LEU A 61 6.27 -16.28 -1.02
CA LEU A 61 7.24 -17.34 -0.73
C LEU A 61 7.97 -17.79 -2.00
N ALA A 62 7.27 -17.90 -3.14
CA ALA A 62 7.87 -18.25 -4.43
C ALA A 62 8.82 -17.16 -4.97
N HIS A 63 8.74 -15.93 -4.44
CA HIS A 63 9.61 -14.81 -4.80
C HIS A 63 10.70 -14.52 -3.76
N ASP A 64 10.93 -15.43 -2.79
CA ASP A 64 11.91 -15.27 -1.70
C ASP A 64 11.73 -14.01 -0.82
N ASP A 65 10.52 -13.42 -0.79
CA ASP A 65 10.19 -12.32 0.13
C ASP A 65 9.69 -12.86 1.47
N ALA A 66 10.64 -13.16 2.37
CA ALA A 66 10.36 -13.70 3.69
C ALA A 66 9.50 -12.75 4.55
N VAL A 67 9.67 -11.44 4.42
CA VAL A 67 8.97 -10.46 5.27
C VAL A 67 7.49 -10.46 4.91
N LEU A 68 7.17 -10.34 3.62
CA LEU A 68 5.80 -10.28 3.17
C LEU A 68 5.09 -11.62 3.31
N THR A 69 5.82 -12.73 3.14
CA THR A 69 5.32 -14.08 3.42
C THR A 69 4.84 -14.22 4.87
N VAL A 70 5.63 -13.73 5.85
CA VAL A 70 5.24 -13.77 7.26
C VAL A 70 4.00 -12.93 7.52
N PHE A 71 3.92 -11.70 6.98
CA PHE A 71 2.75 -10.84 7.16
C PHE A 71 1.48 -11.42 6.52
N CYS A 72 1.57 -11.95 5.30
CA CYS A 72 0.47 -12.62 4.62
C CYS A 72 0.00 -13.88 5.36
N THR A 73 0.94 -14.71 5.84
CA THR A 73 0.62 -15.91 6.62
C THR A 73 -0.07 -15.54 7.95
N ALA A 74 0.37 -14.47 8.59
CA ALA A 74 -0.23 -13.98 9.83
C ALA A 74 -1.60 -13.30 9.63
N ALA A 75 -1.95 -12.91 8.40
CA ALA A 75 -3.18 -12.18 8.11
C ALA A 75 -4.44 -12.96 8.48
N LEU A 76 -4.50 -14.27 8.21
CA LEU A 76 -5.66 -15.11 8.55
C LEU A 76 -5.82 -15.30 10.07
N PRO A 77 -4.79 -15.72 10.85
CA PRO A 77 -4.87 -15.74 12.30
C PRO A 77 -5.25 -14.39 12.91
N MET A 78 -4.70 -13.28 12.38
CA MET A 78 -5.06 -11.93 12.83
C MET A 78 -6.51 -11.58 12.51
N GLY A 79 -7.00 -11.90 11.30
CA GLY A 79 -8.39 -11.70 10.90
C GLY A 79 -9.37 -12.48 11.78
N ILE A 80 -9.07 -13.73 12.09
CA ILE A 80 -9.84 -14.55 13.04
C ILE A 80 -9.79 -13.95 14.44
N GLY A 81 -8.61 -13.54 14.91
CA GLY A 81 -8.44 -12.88 16.20
C GLY A 81 -9.27 -11.60 16.33
N MET A 82 -9.27 -10.76 15.29
CA MET A 82 -10.10 -9.56 15.21
C MET A 82 -11.59 -9.91 15.23
N ALA A 83 -12.03 -10.89 14.45
CA ALA A 83 -13.42 -11.36 14.46
C ALA A 83 -13.86 -11.88 15.84
N MET A 84 -13.00 -12.65 16.53
CA MET A 84 -13.28 -13.11 17.89
C MET A 84 -13.33 -11.95 18.90
N TRP A 85 -12.44 -10.96 18.75
CA TRP A 85 -12.39 -9.80 19.64
C TRP A 85 -13.64 -8.92 19.52
N GLU A 86 -14.14 -8.75 18.29
CA GLU A 86 -15.40 -8.03 18.01
C GLU A 86 -16.61 -8.61 18.77
N GLY A 87 -16.64 -9.93 18.97
CA GLY A 87 -17.74 -10.60 19.69
C GLY A 87 -17.62 -10.60 21.21
N ARG A 88 -16.44 -10.27 21.76
CA ARG A 88 -16.14 -10.38 23.21
C ARG A 88 -15.89 -9.05 23.89
N VAL A 89 -15.94 -7.94 23.15
CA VAL A 89 -15.59 -6.63 23.68
C VAL A 89 -16.73 -6.02 24.50
N GLU A 90 -16.49 -5.86 25.80
CA GLU A 90 -17.43 -5.16 26.71
C GLU A 90 -17.10 -3.68 26.86
N GLN A 91 -15.81 -3.32 26.76
CA GLN A 91 -15.36 -1.95 26.96
C GLN A 91 -15.70 -1.05 25.75
N GLU A 92 -16.56 -0.05 25.96
CA GLU A 92 -17.03 0.88 24.92
C GLU A 92 -15.88 1.57 24.17
N SER A 93 -14.85 1.98 24.91
CA SER A 93 -13.68 2.65 24.32
C SER A 93 -12.90 1.76 23.34
N THR A 94 -12.91 0.44 23.55
CA THR A 94 -12.28 -0.57 22.68
C THR A 94 -13.18 -0.90 21.51
N ARG A 95 -14.50 -0.96 21.75
CA ARG A 95 -15.50 -1.10 20.70
C ARG A 95 -15.41 0.02 19.66
N SER A 96 -15.24 1.26 20.10
CA SER A 96 -15.03 2.41 19.22
C SER A 96 -13.78 2.25 18.35
N SER A 97 -12.66 1.76 18.91
CA SER A 97 -11.45 1.45 18.13
C SER A 97 -11.62 0.31 17.14
N LEU A 98 -12.37 -0.73 17.49
CA LEU A 98 -12.66 -1.84 16.59
C LEU A 98 -13.54 -1.37 15.42
N ILE A 99 -14.58 -0.56 15.69
CA ILE A 99 -15.41 0.06 14.65
C ILE A 99 -14.54 0.92 13.73
N TRP A 100 -13.66 1.77 14.29
CA TRP A 100 -12.71 2.53 13.49
C TRP A 100 -11.83 1.62 12.63
N ALA A 101 -11.30 0.51 13.17
CA ALA A 101 -10.48 -0.43 12.41
C ALA A 101 -11.21 -1.04 11.21
N ARG A 102 -12.50 -1.39 11.36
CA ARG A 102 -13.33 -1.91 10.24
C ARG A 102 -13.32 -0.93 9.07
N GLY A 103 -13.61 0.33 9.34
CA GLY A 103 -13.64 1.36 8.32
C GLY A 103 -12.24 1.68 7.80
N ALA A 104 -11.24 1.79 8.68
CA ALA A 104 -9.87 2.13 8.30
C ALA A 104 -9.31 1.12 7.31
N ILE A 105 -9.50 -0.19 7.54
CA ILE A 105 -9.09 -1.22 6.58
C ILE A 105 -9.91 -1.10 5.31
N ALA A 106 -11.25 -1.04 5.39
CA ALA A 106 -12.10 -0.99 4.22
C ALA A 106 -11.76 0.18 3.28
N TYR A 107 -11.53 1.37 3.84
CA TYR A 107 -11.20 2.58 3.08
C TYR A 107 -9.71 2.74 2.76
N ALA A 108 -8.81 2.01 3.41
CA ALA A 108 -7.40 1.95 3.01
C ALA A 108 -7.21 0.94 1.88
N GLY A 109 -7.64 -0.31 2.07
CA GLY A 109 -7.42 -1.36 1.09
C GLY A 109 -8.41 -1.34 -0.08
N GLY A 110 -9.65 -0.89 0.12
CA GLY A 110 -10.67 -0.90 -0.94
C GLY A 110 -10.28 -0.06 -2.15
N PRO A 111 -9.97 1.24 -1.98
CA PRO A 111 -9.48 2.09 -3.06
C PRO A 111 -8.17 1.58 -3.69
N TYR A 112 -7.26 1.03 -2.88
CA TYR A 112 -6.02 0.44 -3.39
C TYR A 112 -6.31 -0.74 -4.33
N LEU A 113 -7.10 -1.70 -3.87
CA LEU A 113 -7.45 -2.89 -4.64
C LEU A 113 -8.21 -2.51 -5.91
N LEU A 114 -9.11 -1.53 -5.84
CA LEU A 114 -9.79 -1.01 -7.01
C LEU A 114 -8.79 -0.46 -8.04
N ILE A 115 -7.85 0.38 -7.63
CA ILE A 115 -6.87 0.97 -8.55
C ILE A 115 -5.90 -0.09 -9.07
N ALA A 116 -5.52 -1.06 -8.25
CA ALA A 116 -4.66 -2.17 -8.65
C ALA A 116 -5.32 -3.07 -9.70
N HIS A 117 -6.61 -3.41 -9.53
CA HIS A 117 -7.35 -4.35 -10.39
C HIS A 117 -8.04 -3.72 -11.60
N VAL A 118 -8.09 -2.38 -11.67
CA VAL A 118 -8.63 -1.62 -12.81
C VAL A 118 -7.45 -1.06 -13.63
N PRO A 119 -7.06 -1.69 -14.76
CA PRO A 119 -5.89 -1.29 -15.55
C PRO A 119 -5.83 0.19 -15.91
N TRP A 120 -6.96 0.79 -16.32
CA TRP A 120 -7.03 2.22 -16.60
C TRP A 120 -6.64 3.09 -15.40
N LEU A 121 -7.13 2.77 -14.20
CA LEU A 121 -6.79 3.55 -13.00
C LEU A 121 -5.32 3.37 -12.62
N ASN A 122 -4.81 2.15 -12.77
CA ASN A 122 -3.41 1.81 -12.52
C ASN A 122 -2.47 2.63 -13.43
N VAL A 123 -2.68 2.55 -14.75
CA VAL A 123 -1.89 3.26 -15.76
C VAL A 123 -1.99 4.77 -15.59
N LEU A 124 -3.19 5.31 -15.33
CA LEU A 124 -3.36 6.74 -15.07
C LEU A 124 -2.60 7.22 -13.82
N ALA A 125 -2.59 6.43 -12.75
CA ALA A 125 -1.81 6.75 -11.56
C ALA A 125 -0.31 6.76 -11.86
N ILE A 126 0.18 5.80 -12.65
CA ILE A 126 1.57 5.74 -13.11
C ILE A 126 1.91 6.99 -13.93
N TRP A 127 1.12 7.31 -14.97
CA TRP A 127 1.34 8.49 -15.82
C TRP A 127 1.31 9.79 -15.05
N PHE A 128 0.40 9.93 -14.08
CA PHE A 128 0.30 11.13 -13.26
C PHE A 128 1.57 11.39 -12.46
N VAL A 129 2.13 10.38 -11.82
CA VAL A 129 3.36 10.53 -11.01
C VAL A 129 4.60 10.59 -11.89
N ALA A 130 4.68 9.77 -12.94
CA ALA A 130 5.80 9.75 -13.88
C ALA A 130 5.96 11.10 -14.58
N SER A 131 4.87 11.72 -15.05
CA SER A 131 4.90 13.05 -15.69
C SER A 131 5.39 14.15 -14.76
N GLN A 132 5.02 14.09 -13.47
CA GLN A 132 5.48 15.06 -12.49
C GLN A 132 6.94 14.85 -12.10
N ALA A 133 7.38 13.60 -11.97
CA ALA A 133 8.79 13.29 -11.72
C ALA A 133 9.67 13.73 -12.90
N ALA A 134 9.24 13.46 -14.13
CA ALA A 134 9.93 13.91 -15.34
C ALA A 134 9.98 15.45 -15.42
N LEU A 135 8.86 16.14 -15.16
CA LEU A 135 8.83 17.60 -15.10
C LEU A 135 9.79 18.16 -14.04
N PHE A 136 9.84 17.54 -12.86
CA PHE A 136 10.73 17.95 -11.78
C PHE A 136 12.20 17.79 -12.18
N LEU A 137 12.58 16.68 -12.82
CA LEU A 137 13.94 16.43 -13.32
C LEU A 137 14.36 17.42 -14.42
N ARG A 138 13.42 17.78 -15.30
CA ARG A 138 13.64 18.83 -16.30
C ARG A 138 13.88 20.17 -15.64
N PHE A 139 13.10 20.50 -14.62
CA PHE A 139 13.24 21.74 -13.86
C PHE A 139 14.56 21.80 -13.07
N SER A 140 15.05 20.68 -12.54
CA SER A 140 16.33 20.62 -11.81
C SER A 140 17.57 20.67 -12.71
N GLY A 141 17.40 20.73 -14.04
CA GLY A 141 18.50 20.75 -15.01
C GLY A 141 19.20 19.39 -15.18
N SER A 142 18.55 18.30 -14.78
CA SER A 142 19.12 16.95 -14.75
C SER A 142 18.97 16.16 -16.06
N GLY A 143 18.60 16.85 -17.14
CA GLY A 143 18.33 16.27 -18.45
C GLY A 143 16.87 16.37 -18.87
N GLU A 144 16.62 16.35 -20.18
CA GLU A 144 15.26 16.34 -20.73
C GLU A 144 14.67 14.92 -20.71
N VAL A 145 14.08 14.54 -19.57
CA VAL A 145 13.42 13.25 -19.41
C VAL A 145 11.97 13.33 -19.91
N VAL A 146 11.56 12.34 -20.71
CA VAL A 146 10.20 12.19 -21.26
C VAL A 146 9.65 10.80 -20.97
N LEU A 147 8.33 10.67 -20.99
CA LEU A 147 7.65 9.39 -20.82
C LEU A 147 7.71 8.64 -22.15
N GLY A 148 8.20 7.41 -22.10
CA GLY A 148 8.22 6.47 -23.22
C GLY A 148 6.91 5.69 -23.34
N GLU A 149 7.00 4.54 -24.00
CA GLU A 149 5.86 3.64 -24.16
C GLU A 149 5.47 3.01 -22.82
N THR A 150 4.17 2.80 -22.62
CA THR A 150 3.67 2.01 -21.50
C THR A 150 3.45 0.60 -21.99
N THR A 151 3.93 -0.37 -21.23
CA THR A 151 3.88 -1.78 -21.56
C THR A 151 3.07 -2.55 -20.53
N VAL A 152 2.55 -3.69 -20.99
CA VAL A 152 1.76 -4.64 -20.22
C VAL A 152 2.47 -5.98 -20.25
N ASN A 153 2.77 -6.52 -19.06
CA ASN A 153 3.32 -7.85 -18.95
C ASN A 153 2.21 -8.89 -19.11
N THR A 154 2.33 -9.73 -20.14
CA THR A 154 1.40 -10.83 -20.44
C THR A 154 2.13 -12.17 -20.38
N VAL A 155 1.40 -13.29 -20.38
CA VAL A 155 1.99 -14.65 -20.41
C VAL A 155 2.88 -14.84 -21.64
N ASN A 156 2.55 -14.15 -22.74
CA ASN A 156 3.25 -14.26 -24.02
C ASN A 156 4.39 -13.23 -24.18
N GLY A 157 4.69 -12.47 -23.14
CA GLY A 157 5.70 -11.40 -23.15
C GLY A 157 5.12 -10.01 -22.93
N GLU A 158 5.99 -9.02 -23.03
CA GLU A 158 5.68 -7.61 -22.84
C GLU A 158 5.07 -7.02 -24.12
N VAL A 159 3.92 -6.36 -23.99
CA VAL A 159 3.15 -5.80 -25.12
C VAL A 159 2.86 -4.34 -24.85
N ALA A 160 2.93 -3.48 -25.87
CA ALA A 160 2.56 -2.07 -25.72
C ALA A 160 1.10 -1.91 -25.28
N TRP A 161 0.84 -0.98 -24.36
CA TRP A 161 -0.50 -0.64 -23.87
C TRP A 161 -1.46 -0.24 -25.00
N SER A 162 -0.92 0.40 -26.05
CA SER A 162 -1.67 0.81 -27.24
C SER A 162 -2.21 -0.39 -28.03
N SER A 163 -1.39 -1.43 -28.20
CA SER A 163 -1.70 -2.65 -28.95
C SER A 163 -2.27 -3.79 -28.10
N TRP A 164 -2.36 -3.59 -26.79
CA TRP A 164 -2.93 -4.58 -25.89
C TRP A 164 -4.46 -4.66 -25.99
N ASP A 165 -4.95 -5.85 -26.38
CA ASP A 165 -6.38 -6.15 -26.61
C ASP A 165 -7.08 -6.78 -25.38
N GLY A 166 -6.45 -6.75 -24.20
CA GLY A 166 -7.05 -7.30 -22.99
C GLY A 166 -8.05 -6.37 -22.30
N ASN A 167 -8.74 -6.89 -21.28
CA ASN A 167 -9.75 -6.12 -20.53
C ASN A 167 -9.10 -4.99 -19.73
N ARG A 168 -9.36 -3.73 -20.13
CA ARG A 168 -8.80 -2.53 -19.48
C ARG A 168 -9.56 -2.06 -18.24
N TRP A 169 -10.69 -2.69 -17.91
CA TRP A 169 -11.57 -2.27 -16.80
C TRP A 169 -11.45 -3.16 -15.57
N PHE A 170 -11.33 -4.47 -15.73
CA PHE A 170 -11.16 -5.39 -14.60
C PHE A 170 -10.25 -6.54 -14.99
N MET A 171 -9.23 -6.77 -14.18
CA MET A 171 -8.30 -7.89 -14.33
C MET A 171 -8.14 -8.60 -13.00
N GLY A 172 -8.46 -9.89 -12.97
CA GLY A 172 -8.38 -10.73 -11.77
C GLY A 172 -7.03 -11.45 -11.61
N GLU A 173 -6.26 -11.58 -12.69
CA GLU A 173 -4.95 -12.22 -12.68
C GLU A 173 -3.94 -11.35 -13.44
N PHE A 174 -2.87 -10.97 -12.74
CA PHE A 174 -1.77 -10.20 -13.31
C PHE A 174 -0.57 -11.10 -13.53
N VAL A 175 0.05 -10.99 -14.71
CA VAL A 175 1.28 -11.72 -15.02
C VAL A 175 2.47 -10.86 -14.58
N GLY A 176 3.31 -11.44 -13.71
CA GLY A 176 4.47 -10.75 -13.16
C GLY A 176 4.18 -9.88 -11.93
N GLU A 177 5.25 -9.34 -11.34
CA GLU A 177 5.19 -8.46 -10.17
C GLU A 177 4.67 -7.06 -10.52
N TYR A 178 4.99 -6.61 -11.74
CA TYR A 178 4.65 -5.27 -12.25
C TYR A 178 3.87 -5.40 -13.56
N PRO A 179 2.53 -5.44 -13.52
CA PRO A 179 1.73 -5.69 -14.72
C PRO A 179 1.75 -4.53 -15.71
N PHE A 180 1.87 -3.30 -15.21
CA PHE A 180 1.91 -2.07 -16.00
C PHE A 180 3.18 -1.30 -15.67
N GLN A 181 3.90 -0.92 -16.71
CA GLN A 181 5.18 -0.24 -16.58
C GLN A 181 5.24 0.88 -17.63
N THR A 182 5.76 2.04 -17.25
CA THR A 182 6.00 3.15 -18.19
C THR A 182 7.48 3.45 -18.21
N GLU A 183 8.09 3.33 -19.38
CA GLU A 183 9.51 3.62 -19.56
C GLU A 183 9.79 5.12 -19.48
N LEU A 184 10.97 5.47 -18.99
CA LEU A 184 11.52 6.83 -19.10
C LEU A 184 12.64 6.87 -20.14
N LEU A 185 12.52 7.85 -21.03
CA LEU A 185 13.48 8.11 -22.09
C LEU A 185 14.15 9.48 -21.89
N LEU A 186 15.38 9.62 -22.37
CA LEU A 186 15.96 10.93 -22.62
C LEU A 186 15.35 11.52 -23.91
N SER A 187 15.46 12.84 -24.07
CA SER A 187 15.04 13.57 -25.28
C SER A 187 15.69 13.08 -26.58
N ASP A 188 16.84 12.41 -26.49
CA ASP A 188 17.52 11.78 -27.62
C ASP A 188 16.93 10.40 -28.00
N GLY A 189 15.93 9.94 -27.25
CA GLY A 189 15.30 8.64 -27.43
C GLY A 189 16.04 7.48 -26.75
N SER A 190 17.13 7.74 -26.03
CA SER A 190 17.82 6.69 -25.27
C SER A 190 17.03 6.29 -24.03
N ALA A 191 16.95 4.98 -23.79
CA ALA A 191 16.30 4.42 -22.61
C ALA A 191 17.16 4.65 -21.37
N ILE A 192 16.54 5.17 -20.29
CA ILE A 192 17.20 5.29 -18.98
C ILE A 192 17.33 3.90 -18.31
N GLY A 193 16.56 2.91 -18.76
CA GLY A 193 16.51 1.59 -18.14
C GLY A 193 15.74 1.57 -16.81
N ILE A 194 14.99 2.64 -16.50
CA ILE A 194 14.12 2.74 -15.32
C ILE A 194 12.66 2.82 -15.77
N ASN A 195 11.85 1.89 -15.28
CA ASN A 195 10.42 1.84 -15.53
C ASN A 195 9.63 2.30 -14.30
N PHE A 196 8.65 3.18 -14.52
CA PHE A 196 7.69 3.57 -13.51
C PHE A 196 6.59 2.52 -13.39
N VAL A 197 6.29 2.15 -12.15
CA VAL A 197 5.28 1.14 -11.81
C VAL A 197 4.36 1.69 -10.72
N LEU A 198 3.25 0.98 -10.43
CA LEU A 198 2.29 1.42 -9.41
C LEU A 198 2.94 1.65 -8.03
N ALA A 199 3.93 0.84 -7.66
CA ALA A 199 4.66 0.99 -6.40
C ALA A 199 5.40 2.35 -6.27
N CYS A 200 5.76 2.98 -7.39
CA CYS A 200 6.41 4.30 -7.41
C CYS A 200 5.42 5.46 -7.25
N THR A 201 4.11 5.21 -7.22
CA THR A 201 3.11 6.29 -7.11
C THR A 201 2.89 6.77 -5.67
N ALA A 202 3.41 6.03 -4.68
CA ALA A 202 3.09 6.16 -3.25
C ALA A 202 1.59 6.06 -2.92
N LEU A 203 0.78 5.51 -3.84
CA LEU A 203 -0.65 5.34 -3.64
C LEU A 203 -0.94 4.49 -2.40
N GLN A 204 -0.15 3.45 -2.15
CA GLN A 204 -0.29 2.58 -0.98
C GLN A 204 -0.19 3.33 0.35
N SER A 205 0.76 4.27 0.51
CA SER A 205 0.86 5.04 1.74
C SER A 205 -0.28 6.06 1.85
N MET A 206 -0.61 6.76 0.75
CA MET A 206 -1.70 7.73 0.74
C MET A 206 -3.04 7.12 1.15
N VAL A 207 -3.45 6.00 0.55
CA VAL A 207 -4.73 5.35 0.85
C VAL A 207 -4.80 4.83 2.28
N ILE A 208 -3.69 4.37 2.87
CA ILE A 208 -3.63 3.99 4.29
C ILE A 208 -3.97 5.19 5.19
N PHE A 209 -3.33 6.34 4.96
CA PHE A 209 -3.62 7.54 5.73
C PHE A 209 -5.03 8.09 5.45
N ILE A 210 -5.46 8.11 4.19
CA ILE A 210 -6.81 8.54 3.81
C ILE A 210 -7.85 7.68 4.50
N GLY A 211 -7.73 6.35 4.43
CA GLY A 211 -8.66 5.42 5.07
C GLY A 211 -8.70 5.57 6.58
N ALA A 212 -7.54 5.69 7.21
CA ALA A 212 -7.44 5.89 8.65
C ALA A 212 -8.08 7.21 9.12
N ILE A 213 -7.88 8.31 8.37
CA ILE A 213 -8.39 9.66 8.72
C ILE A 213 -9.87 9.83 8.36
N ALA A 214 -10.32 9.30 7.21
CA ALA A 214 -11.68 9.46 6.72
C ALA A 214 -12.73 8.88 7.68
N VAL A 215 -12.34 7.88 8.44
CA VAL A 215 -13.19 7.04 9.30
C VAL A 215 -13.18 7.54 10.75
N LEU A 216 -12.29 8.47 11.10
CA LEU A 216 -12.24 9.08 12.44
C LEU A 216 -13.51 9.87 12.74
N ASP A 217 -13.96 9.76 13.99
CA ASP A 217 -15.09 10.53 14.50
C ASP A 217 -14.62 11.93 14.96
N ILE A 218 -14.35 12.79 13.98
CA ILE A 218 -13.87 14.17 14.15
C ILE A 218 -14.66 15.14 13.25
N ASP A 219 -14.61 16.42 13.58
CA ASP A 219 -15.22 17.48 12.77
C ASP A 219 -14.72 17.46 11.33
N TRP A 220 -15.63 17.71 10.38
CA TRP A 220 -15.32 17.72 8.94
C TRP A 220 -14.17 18.67 8.58
N ARG A 221 -14.08 19.83 9.23
CA ARG A 221 -13.00 20.80 9.01
C ARG A 221 -11.63 20.23 9.39
N ARG A 222 -11.53 19.60 10.57
CA ARG A 222 -10.29 18.96 11.05
C ARG A 222 -9.90 17.78 10.14
N ARG A 223 -10.88 17.00 9.70
CA ARG A 223 -10.68 15.88 8.76
C ARG A 223 -10.11 16.37 7.43
N CYS A 224 -10.73 17.37 6.80
CA CYS A 224 -10.25 17.93 5.54
C CYS A 224 -8.87 18.56 5.69
N GLN A 225 -8.61 19.29 6.78
CA GLN A 225 -7.31 19.87 7.06
C GLN A 225 -6.23 18.79 7.17
N ALA A 226 -6.50 17.71 7.91
CA ALA A 226 -5.55 16.59 8.04
C ALA A 226 -5.27 15.94 6.67
N LEU A 227 -6.30 15.65 5.87
CA LEU A 227 -6.13 15.07 4.53
C LEU A 227 -5.36 16.01 3.58
N LEU A 228 -5.68 17.31 3.60
CA LEU A 228 -5.02 18.32 2.76
C LEU A 228 -3.56 18.57 3.16
N ILE A 229 -3.15 18.21 4.37
CA ILE A 229 -1.75 18.25 4.77
C ILE A 229 -1.08 16.92 4.42
N THR A 230 -1.66 15.80 4.85
CA THR A 230 -1.02 14.48 4.73
C THR A 230 -0.85 14.02 3.28
N VAL A 231 -1.87 14.14 2.43
CA VAL A 231 -1.81 13.63 1.05
C VAL A 231 -0.75 14.38 0.21
N PRO A 232 -0.74 15.72 0.16
CA PRO A 232 0.28 16.45 -0.59
C PRO A 232 1.70 16.23 -0.04
N VAL A 233 1.88 16.12 1.28
CA VAL A 233 3.19 15.86 1.87
C VAL A 233 3.73 14.50 1.41
N ILE A 234 2.92 13.44 1.50
CA ILE A 234 3.32 12.10 1.02
C ILE A 234 3.65 12.16 -0.48
N HIS A 235 2.81 12.85 -1.26
CA HIS A 235 2.98 12.97 -2.71
C HIS A 235 4.28 13.70 -3.09
N ILE A 236 4.55 14.84 -2.47
CA ILE A 236 5.77 15.62 -2.69
C ILE A 236 7.00 14.80 -2.30
N LEU A 237 6.99 14.17 -1.13
CA LEU A 237 8.11 13.32 -0.69
C LEU A 237 8.34 12.15 -1.66
N ASN A 238 7.27 11.58 -2.21
CA ASN A 238 7.38 10.54 -3.23
C ASN A 238 7.99 11.05 -4.54
N LEU A 239 7.60 12.25 -5.00
CA LEU A 239 8.22 12.86 -6.17
C LEU A 239 9.72 13.10 -5.97
N PHE A 240 10.11 13.63 -4.81
CA PHE A 240 11.52 13.79 -4.45
C PHE A 240 12.28 12.46 -4.43
N ARG A 241 11.67 11.40 -3.88
CA ARG A 241 12.25 10.05 -3.88
C ARG A 241 12.48 9.56 -5.31
N ASN A 242 11.45 9.60 -6.14
CA ASN A 242 11.54 9.06 -7.50
C ASN A 242 12.52 9.87 -8.36
N ALA A 243 12.41 11.20 -8.36
CA ALA A 243 13.33 12.06 -9.10
C ALA A 243 14.76 11.93 -8.57
N GLY A 244 14.95 11.89 -7.26
CA GLY A 244 16.26 11.70 -6.64
C GLY A 244 16.93 10.40 -7.09
N LEU A 245 16.18 9.30 -7.15
CA LEU A 245 16.71 8.00 -7.59
C LEU A 245 17.09 8.00 -9.07
N ILE A 246 16.27 8.60 -9.93
CA ILE A 246 16.56 8.72 -11.37
C ILE A 246 17.80 9.60 -11.58
N TRP A 247 17.86 10.74 -10.90
CA TRP A 247 19.02 11.63 -10.94
C TRP A 247 20.30 10.93 -10.50
N MET A 248 20.23 10.16 -9.40
CA MET A 248 21.37 9.40 -8.89
C MET A 248 21.83 8.35 -9.91
N HIS A 249 20.89 7.62 -10.53
CA HIS A 249 21.18 6.63 -11.56
C HIS A 249 21.83 7.24 -12.81
N MET A 250 21.34 8.39 -13.28
CA MET A 250 21.91 9.11 -14.43
C MET A 250 23.28 9.71 -14.14
N THR A 251 23.51 10.19 -12.91
CA THR A 251 24.74 10.92 -12.54
C THR A 251 25.90 9.98 -12.23
N TYR A 252 25.61 8.80 -11.67
CA TYR A 252 26.64 7.87 -11.19
C TYR A 252 26.49 6.50 -11.86
N THR A 253 26.86 6.40 -13.12
CA THR A 253 26.75 5.16 -13.92
C THR A 253 27.79 4.09 -13.56
N GLU A 254 28.97 4.50 -13.08
CA GLU A 254 30.12 3.62 -12.80
C GLU A 254 30.30 3.27 -11.31
N TRP A 255 29.44 3.80 -10.43
CA TRP A 255 29.59 3.58 -9.01
C TRP A 255 28.97 2.24 -8.61
N SER A 256 29.82 1.36 -8.09
CA SER A 256 29.40 0.11 -7.46
C SER A 256 29.93 0.08 -6.03
N TYR A 257 29.03 -0.19 -5.09
CA TYR A 257 29.37 -0.41 -3.69
C TYR A 257 28.85 -1.77 -3.27
N LEU A 258 29.74 -2.68 -2.87
CA LEU A 258 29.42 -4.08 -2.57
C LEU A 258 28.71 -4.83 -3.72
N GLY A 259 28.97 -4.44 -4.97
CA GLY A 259 28.33 -5.03 -6.15
C GLY A 259 26.91 -4.53 -6.45
N MET A 260 26.38 -3.60 -5.66
CA MET A 260 25.10 -2.93 -5.93
C MET A 260 25.31 -1.66 -6.74
N SER A 261 24.41 -1.42 -7.69
CA SER A 261 24.35 -0.14 -8.41
C SER A 261 23.93 1.00 -7.48
N VAL A 262 24.23 2.23 -7.89
CA VAL A 262 23.78 3.45 -7.21
C VAL A 262 22.29 3.49 -6.98
N PHE A 263 21.52 3.03 -7.97
CA PHE A 263 20.08 2.97 -7.90
C PHE A 263 19.62 1.99 -6.81
N GLU A 264 20.21 0.81 -6.75
CA GLU A 264 19.92 -0.20 -5.73
C GLU A 264 20.32 0.27 -4.32
N PHE A 265 21.50 0.87 -4.17
CA PHE A 265 21.92 1.45 -2.90
C PHE A 265 21.01 2.61 -2.46
N GLY A 266 20.65 3.48 -3.41
CA GLY A 266 19.71 4.57 -3.19
C GLY A 266 18.35 4.05 -2.72
N HIS A 267 17.82 3.01 -3.36
CA HIS A 267 16.54 2.41 -3.03
C HIS A 267 16.56 1.62 -1.70
N ALA A 268 17.63 0.85 -1.47
CA ALA A 268 17.74 -0.06 -0.34
C ALA A 268 18.17 0.64 0.96
N TYR A 269 18.99 1.70 0.86
CA TYR A 269 19.57 2.37 2.03
C TYR A 269 19.22 3.85 2.13
N ALA A 270 19.62 4.67 1.16
CA ALA A 270 19.51 6.13 1.29
C ALA A 270 18.04 6.59 1.43
N ALA A 271 17.16 6.09 0.56
CA ALA A 271 15.74 6.40 0.62
C ALA A 271 15.09 5.89 1.91
N ARG A 272 15.54 4.76 2.46
CA ARG A 272 15.00 4.23 3.73
C ARG A 272 15.41 5.08 4.92
N VAL A 273 16.64 5.58 4.97
CA VAL A 273 17.11 6.48 6.06
C VAL A 273 16.37 7.82 6.01
N VAL A 274 16.27 8.44 4.83
CA VAL A 274 15.52 9.69 4.64
C VAL A 274 14.04 9.49 4.98
N SER A 275 13.44 8.38 4.53
CA SER A 275 12.07 8.01 4.87
C SER A 275 11.88 7.81 6.38
N LEU A 276 12.84 7.20 7.08
CA LEU A 276 12.76 6.99 8.52
C LEU A 276 12.79 8.32 9.29
N GLY A 277 13.64 9.26 8.85
CA GLY A 277 13.64 10.64 9.37
C GLY A 277 12.34 11.38 9.09
N ALA A 278 11.81 11.30 7.86
CA ALA A 278 10.54 11.90 7.49
C ALA A 278 9.37 11.30 8.29
N MET A 279 9.35 9.98 8.51
CA MET A 279 8.35 9.31 9.32
C MET A 279 8.41 9.75 10.78
N PHE A 280 9.60 9.95 11.36
CA PHE A 280 9.75 10.48 12.71
C PHE A 280 9.16 11.89 12.84
N LEU A 281 9.46 12.78 11.89
CA LEU A 281 8.90 14.13 11.87
C LEU A 281 7.37 14.12 11.68
N MET A 282 6.87 13.27 10.78
CA MET A 282 5.44 13.08 10.57
C MET A 282 4.73 12.53 11.81
N ALA A 283 5.37 11.65 12.58
CA ALA A 283 4.81 11.15 13.82
C ALA A 283 4.64 12.26 14.87
N LEU A 284 5.61 13.18 14.98
CA LEU A 284 5.50 14.36 15.85
C LEU A 284 4.33 15.26 15.43
N VAL A 285 4.24 15.58 14.14
CA VAL A 285 3.14 16.38 13.58
C VAL A 285 1.79 15.68 13.78
N MET A 286 1.73 14.36 13.63
CA MET A 286 0.49 13.61 13.74
C MET A 286 -0.04 13.53 15.19
N PHE A 287 0.83 13.61 16.21
CA PHE A 287 0.40 13.73 17.60
C PHE A 287 -0.36 15.04 17.87
N ASP A 288 0.04 16.13 17.22
CA ASP A 288 -0.62 17.42 17.36
C ASP A 288 -1.89 17.52 16.53
N ILE A 289 -1.91 16.95 15.31
CA ILE A 289 -3.06 17.08 14.40
C ILE A 289 -4.17 16.08 14.73
N LEU A 290 -3.84 14.82 15.06
CA LEU A 290 -4.81 13.72 15.23
C LEU A 290 -4.46 12.77 16.41
N PRO A 291 -4.52 13.25 17.67
CA PRO A 291 -4.34 12.40 18.84
C PRO A 291 -5.38 11.26 18.92
N GLU A 292 -6.55 11.43 18.30
CA GLU A 292 -7.61 10.42 18.22
C GLU A 292 -7.17 9.17 17.45
N LEU A 293 -6.41 9.34 16.36
CA LEU A 293 -5.88 8.22 15.57
C LEU A 293 -4.90 7.38 16.39
N HIS A 294 -3.98 8.04 17.10
CA HIS A 294 -3.05 7.37 17.99
C HIS A 294 -3.76 6.60 19.11
N LYS A 295 -4.81 7.19 19.71
CA LYS A 295 -5.61 6.53 20.75
C LYS A 295 -6.26 5.24 20.25
N HIS A 296 -6.77 5.23 19.01
CA HIS A 296 -7.34 4.03 18.42
C HIS A 296 -6.27 2.95 18.21
N ILE A 297 -5.12 3.31 17.61
CA ILE A 297 -4.00 2.39 17.36
C ILE A 297 -3.47 1.78 18.66
N VAL A 298 -3.11 2.60 19.65
CA VAL A 298 -2.57 2.11 20.94
C VAL A 298 -3.55 1.19 21.63
N ARG A 299 -4.86 1.48 21.54
CA ARG A 299 -5.87 0.61 22.15
C ARG A 299 -5.97 -0.75 21.46
N LEU A 300 -5.84 -0.79 20.12
CA LEU A 300 -5.82 -2.05 19.36
C LEU A 300 -4.54 -2.85 19.59
N LEU A 301 -3.43 -2.19 19.96
CA LEU A 301 -2.17 -2.86 20.28
C LEU A 301 -2.13 -3.48 21.70
N ARG A 302 -3.06 -3.11 22.60
CA ARG A 302 -3.07 -3.60 23.98
C ARG A 302 -3.03 -5.13 24.15
N PRO A 303 -3.77 -5.95 23.36
CA PRO A 303 -3.70 -7.41 23.49
C PRO A 303 -2.33 -8.00 23.18
N PHE A 304 -1.51 -7.30 22.40
CA PHE A 304 -0.15 -7.72 22.07
C PHE A 304 0.87 -7.35 23.17
N GLY A 305 0.43 -6.76 24.29
CA GLY A 305 1.31 -6.40 25.41
C GLY A 305 2.22 -5.19 25.16
N LEU A 306 2.12 -4.55 23.99
CA LEU A 306 2.93 -3.40 23.61
C LEU A 306 2.38 -2.11 24.24
N MET A 307 3.28 -1.26 24.75
CA MET A 307 2.99 0.08 25.31
C MET A 307 2.04 0.07 26.53
N GLN A 308 2.21 -0.86 27.47
CA GLN A 308 1.54 -0.75 28.78
C GLN A 308 2.29 0.25 29.68
N PRO A 309 1.66 1.33 30.18
CA PRO A 309 2.22 2.05 31.31
C PRO A 309 2.23 1.11 32.51
N LYS A 310 3.40 0.93 33.15
CA LYS A 310 3.52 0.16 34.39
C LYS A 310 2.45 0.64 35.37
N LYS A 311 1.52 -0.24 35.75
CA LYS A 311 0.65 0.00 36.92
C LYS A 311 1.55 0.29 38.10
N LYS A 312 1.57 1.53 38.61
CA LYS A 312 2.12 1.80 39.94
C LYS A 312 1.30 0.97 40.92
N SER A 313 1.93 -0.03 41.53
CA SER A 313 1.44 -0.68 42.73
C SER A 313 1.16 0.43 43.74
N LYS A 314 -0.12 0.63 44.08
CA LYS A 314 -0.46 1.35 45.31
C LYS A 314 -0.17 0.39 46.43
N THR A 315 1.05 0.46 46.95
CA THR A 315 1.35 0.04 48.32
C THR A 315 0.72 1.00 49.30
#